data_AF-A0A7T1MMY8-F1
#
_entry.id   AF-A0A7T1MMY8-F1
#
_cell.length_a   1.000
_cell.length_b   1.000
_cell.length_c   1.000
_cell.angle_alpha   90.00
_cell.angle_beta   90.00
_cell.angle_gamma   90.00
#
_symmetry.space_group_name_H-M   'P 1'
#
loop_
_entity.id
_entity.type
_entity.pdbx_description
1 polymer ?
#
loop_
_entity_poly.entity_id
_entity_poly.type
_entity_poly.pdbx_seq_one_letter_code
_entity_poly.pdbx_strand_id
1 'polypeptide(L)'
;MASRYYLVFWSRRSTATVVPAATAAQARTRARGRHKAGYGTLLSARHANEADSRLIRKGVWVQRRKDGSSPQFGSAAARTAARRQRSRYRHWL
;
A
#
# COMPACT_ATOMS: atom_id res chain seq x y z
N MET A 1 10.61 8.58 20.18
CA MET A 1 10.96 8.25 18.77
C MET A 1 9.75 8.47 17.88
N ALA A 2 9.81 9.40 16.91
CA ALA A 2 8.72 9.58 15.95
C ALA A 2 8.64 8.34 15.05
N SER A 3 7.56 7.57 15.17
CA SER A 3 7.34 6.41 14.31
C SER A 3 7.17 6.86 12.86
N ARG A 4 8.01 6.35 11.96
CA ARG A 4 7.89 6.52 10.51
C ARG A 4 6.92 5.50 9.96
N TYR A 5 6.29 5.80 8.82
CA TYR A 5 5.42 4.83 8.14
C TYR A 5 6.17 4.15 7.00
N TYR A 6 5.95 2.85 6.85
CA TYR A 6 6.46 2.05 5.75
C TYR A 6 5.32 1.42 4.97
N LEU A 7 5.50 1.36 3.66
CA LEU A 7 4.65 0.71 2.68
C LEU A 7 5.27 -0.63 2.31
N VAL A 8 4.62 -1.73 2.67
CA VAL A 8 5.10 -3.09 2.40
C VAL A 8 4.29 -3.73 1.29
N PHE A 9 4.98 -4.20 0.25
CA PHE A 9 4.39 -4.79 -0.94
C PHE A 9 4.52 -6.31 -0.92
N TRP A 10 3.47 -6.98 -1.41
CA TRP A 10 3.38 -8.43 -1.46
C TRP A 10 3.22 -8.89 -2.92
N SER A 11 3.57 -10.14 -3.21
CA SER A 11 3.59 -10.65 -4.59
C SER A 11 2.21 -10.85 -5.19
N ARG A 12 1.22 -11.24 -4.39
CA ARG A 12 -0.17 -11.47 -4.84
C ARG A 12 -1.11 -10.35 -4.41
N ARG A 13 -0.57 -9.26 -3.83
CA ARG A 13 -1.35 -8.10 -3.44
C ARG A 13 -0.94 -6.89 -4.27
N SER A 14 -1.90 -6.30 -4.95
CA SER A 14 -1.69 -5.08 -5.73
C SER A 14 -1.47 -3.83 -4.86
N THR A 15 -1.55 -3.94 -3.53
CA THR A 15 -1.62 -2.82 -2.60
C THR A 15 -0.59 -2.92 -1.48
N ALA A 16 -0.01 -1.79 -1.10
CA ALA A 16 0.86 -1.75 0.07
C ALA A 16 0.09 -1.98 1.38
N THR A 17 0.76 -2.63 2.34
CA THR A 17 0.38 -2.67 3.75
C THR A 17 1.13 -1.59 4.48
N VAL A 18 0.41 -0.72 5.19
CA VAL A 18 1.01 0.34 5.99
C VAL A 18 1.39 -0.22 7.36
N VAL A 19 2.64 0.00 7.76
CA VAL A 19 3.14 -0.36 9.09
C VAL A 19 3.96 0.79 9.69
N PRO A 20 3.72 1.18 10.95
CA PRO A 20 4.64 2.07 11.65
C PRO A 20 5.91 1.30 12.00
N ALA A 21 7.09 1.85 11.71
CA ALA A 21 8.38 1.26 12.04
C ALA A 21 9.49 2.33 12.01
N ALA A 22 10.58 2.11 12.75
CA ALA A 22 11.76 2.95 12.70
C ALA A 22 12.69 2.61 11.52
N THR A 23 12.72 1.33 11.12
CA THR A 23 13.59 0.80 10.06
C THR A 23 12.82 -0.11 9.10
N ALA A 24 13.38 -0.31 7.89
CA ALA A 24 12.80 -1.22 6.90
C ALA A 24 12.78 -2.69 7.38
N ALA A 25 13.80 -3.12 8.14
CA ALA A 25 13.84 -4.46 8.74
C ALA A 25 12.68 -4.65 9.73
N GLN A 26 12.48 -3.69 10.63
CA GLN A 26 11.36 -3.72 11.58
C GLN A 26 10.00 -3.68 10.85
N ALA A 27 9.89 -2.89 9.78
CA ALA A 27 8.69 -2.85 8.93
C ALA A 27 8.38 -4.23 8.33
N ARG A 28 9.39 -4.94 7.81
CA ARG A 28 9.22 -6.30 7.28
C ARG A 28 8.73 -7.27 8.35
N THR A 29 9.34 -7.26 9.53
CA THR A 29 8.92 -8.13 10.65
C THR A 29 7.48 -7.84 11.06
N ARG A 30 7.11 -6.57 11.25
CA ARG A 30 5.73 -6.18 11.58
C ARG A 30 4.74 -6.55 10.48
N ALA A 31 5.13 -6.39 9.21
CA ALA A 31 4.28 -6.76 8.10
C ALA A 31 4.08 -8.28 7.97
N ARG A 32 5.10 -9.10 8.30
CA ARG A 32 4.95 -10.56 8.40
C ARG A 32 3.92 -10.94 9.46
N GLY A 33 3.90 -10.26 10.60
CA GLY A 33 2.84 -10.46 11.62
C GLY A 33 1.43 -10.06 11.15
N ARG A 34 1.32 -9.25 10.08
CA ARG A 34 0.05 -8.88 9.42
C ARG A 34 -0.19 -9.64 8.12
N HIS A 35 0.60 -10.67 7.83
CA HIS A 35 0.44 -11.50 6.65
C HIS A 35 -0.90 -12.25 6.72
N LYS A 36 -1.64 -12.28 5.61
CA LYS A 36 -2.88 -13.03 5.48
C LYS A 36 -2.75 -14.03 4.35
N ALA A 37 -3.54 -15.10 4.43
CA ALA A 37 -3.66 -16.06 3.34
C ALA A 37 -3.97 -15.33 2.01
N GLY A 38 -3.26 -15.70 0.95
CA GLY A 38 -3.41 -15.09 -0.37
C GLY A 38 -2.58 -13.82 -0.63
N TYR A 39 -1.88 -13.24 0.35
CA TYR A 39 -1.00 -12.08 0.09
C TYR A 39 0.26 -12.45 -0.71
N GLY A 40 0.72 -13.69 -0.59
CA GLY A 40 1.94 -14.17 -1.22
C GLY A 40 3.20 -13.73 -0.47
N THR A 41 4.32 -13.65 -1.17
CA THR A 41 5.62 -13.34 -0.57
C THR A 41 5.82 -11.84 -0.40
N LEU A 42 6.52 -11.44 0.66
CA LEU A 42 6.92 -10.04 0.86
C LEU A 42 7.98 -9.67 -0.18
N LEU A 43 7.70 -8.65 -0.98
CA LEU A 43 8.61 -8.21 -2.06
C LEU A 43 9.50 -7.05 -1.63
N SER A 44 8.91 -6.01 -1.06
CA SER A 44 9.66 -4.82 -0.68
C SER A 44 9.01 -4.06 0.47
N ALA A 45 9.81 -3.29 1.19
CA ALA A 45 9.37 -2.38 2.22
C ALA A 45 9.99 -1.01 1.92
N ARG A 46 9.15 -0.01 1.66
CA ARG A 46 9.57 1.33 1.27
C ARG A 46 9.10 2.34 2.30
N HIS A 47 9.94 3.30 2.63
CA HIS A 47 9.54 4.40 3.50
C HIS A 47 8.44 5.22 2.83
N ALA A 48 7.38 5.54 3.57
CA ALA A 48 6.34 6.43 3.09
C ALA A 48 6.93 7.84 2.93
N ASN A 49 6.66 8.49 1.79
CA ASN A 49 7.03 9.89 1.64
C ASN A 49 6.18 10.77 2.56
N GLU A 50 6.47 12.07 2.61
CA GLU A 50 5.80 12.99 3.51
C GLU A 50 4.31 13.15 3.18
N ALA A 51 3.93 13.15 1.90
CA ALA A 51 2.54 13.23 1.47
C ALA A 51 1.74 12.01 1.96
N ASP A 52 2.23 10.79 1.70
CA ASP A 52 1.62 9.56 2.15
C ASP A 52 1.58 9.51 3.68
N SER A 53 2.64 9.93 4.37
CA SER A 53 2.70 9.98 5.83
C SER A 53 1.64 10.92 6.44
N ARG A 54 1.42 12.10 5.84
CA ARG A 54 0.35 13.03 6.26
C ARG A 54 -1.03 12.40 6.11
N LEU A 55 -1.29 11.70 5.00
CA LEU A 55 -2.57 11.03 4.77
C LEU A 55 -2.78 9.86 5.74
N ILE A 56 -1.72 9.10 6.06
CA ILE A 56 -1.79 7.99 7.03
C ILE A 56 -2.16 8.52 8.41
N ARG A 57 -1.54 9.61 8.87
CA ARG A 57 -1.86 10.22 10.17
C ARG A 57 -3.31 10.68 10.26
N LYS A 58 -3.86 11.19 9.16
CA LYS A 58 -5.25 11.62 9.06
C LYS A 58 -6.24 10.45 8.92
N GLY A 59 -5.77 9.20 8.84
CA GLY A 59 -6.62 8.03 8.60
C GLY A 59 -7.20 7.93 7.18
N VAL A 60 -6.78 8.82 6.27
CA VAL A 60 -7.32 8.95 4.89
C VAL A 60 -6.33 8.47 3.82
N TRP A 61 -5.34 7.66 4.21
CA TRP A 61 -4.32 7.22 3.27
C TRP A 61 -4.90 6.42 2.11
N VAL A 62 -4.43 6.77 0.92
CA VAL A 62 -4.88 6.16 -0.32
C VAL A 62 -3.91 5.09 -0.78
N GLN A 63 -4.46 3.90 -0.98
CA GLN A 63 -3.86 2.70 -1.54
C GLN A 63 -2.81 2.97 -2.64
N ARG A 64 -1.52 2.80 -2.31
CA ARG A 64 -0.43 2.75 -3.31
C ARG A 64 -0.26 1.35 -3.88
N ARG A 65 -0.08 1.26 -5.19
CA ARG A 65 0.23 0.04 -5.91
C ARG A 65 1.74 -0.23 -5.97
N LYS A 66 2.11 -1.47 -6.28
CA LYS A 66 3.51 -1.94 -6.39
C LYS A 66 4.31 -1.14 -7.42
N ASP A 67 3.65 -0.70 -8.49
CA ASP A 67 4.20 0.18 -9.53
C ASP A 67 4.34 1.66 -9.08
N GLY A 68 3.99 1.99 -7.82
CA GLY A 68 4.02 3.34 -7.28
C GLY A 68 2.79 4.19 -7.63
N SER A 69 1.89 3.69 -8.48
CA SER A 69 0.66 4.40 -8.84
C SER A 69 -0.30 4.48 -7.66
N SER A 70 -1.09 5.55 -7.61
CA SER A 70 -2.22 5.67 -6.70
C SER A 70 -3.50 5.83 -7.54
N PRO A 71 -4.55 5.02 -7.29
CA PRO A 71 -5.82 5.12 -8.00
C PRO A 71 -6.49 6.49 -7.92
N GLN A 72 -6.16 7.33 -6.92
CA GLN A 72 -6.79 8.64 -6.74
C GLN A 72 -5.91 9.83 -7.12
N PHE A 73 -4.59 9.65 -7.26
CA PHE A 73 -3.65 10.75 -7.54
C PHE A 73 -3.06 10.73 -8.95
N GLY A 74 -3.57 9.87 -9.84
CA GLY A 74 -3.24 9.92 -11.27
C GLY A 74 -4.11 10.94 -12.03
N SER A 75 -3.83 11.12 -13.32
CA SER A 75 -4.68 11.88 -14.24
C SER A 75 -6.13 11.39 -14.21
N ALA A 76 -7.09 12.19 -14.73
CA ALA A 76 -8.49 11.77 -14.81
C ALA A 76 -8.66 10.41 -15.52
N ALA A 77 -7.83 10.15 -16.53
CA ALA A 77 -7.76 8.87 -17.23
C ALA A 77 -7.29 7.72 -16.31
N ALA A 78 -6.25 7.94 -15.50
CA ALA A 78 -5.76 6.94 -14.55
C ALA A 78 -6.79 6.61 -13.45
N ARG A 79 -7.51 7.63 -12.95
CA ARG A 79 -8.62 7.44 -11.99
C ARG A 79 -9.76 6.62 -12.60
N THR A 80 -10.12 6.90 -13.85
CA THR A 80 -11.16 6.17 -14.59
C THR A 80 -10.75 4.73 -14.89
N ALA A 81 -9.52 4.50 -15.33
CA ALA A 81 -8.98 3.17 -15.59
C ALA A 81 -8.99 2.31 -14.30
N ALA A 82 -8.56 2.89 -13.16
CA ALA A 82 -8.61 2.19 -11.89
C ALA A 82 -10.04 1.84 -11.44
N ARG A 83 -11.02 2.72 -11.73
CA ARG A 83 -12.45 2.46 -11.47
C ARG A 83 -13.01 1.34 -12.34
N ARG A 84 -12.68 1.34 -13.63
CA ARG A 84 -13.06 0.27 -14.58
C ARG A 84 -12.45 -1.08 -14.17
N GLN A 85 -11.18 -1.07 -13.78
CA GLN A 85 -10.50 -2.27 -13.30
C GLN A 85 -11.17 -2.84 -12.03
N ARG A 86 -11.50 -2.00 -11.04
CA ARG A 86 -12.26 -2.44 -9.85
C ARG A 86 -13.63 -3.03 -10.20
N SER A 87 -14.33 -2.42 -11.15
CA SER A 87 -15.65 -2.91 -11.59
C SER A 87 -15.53 -4.27 -12.25
N ARG A 88 -14.48 -4.48 -13.06
CA ARG A 88 -14.19 -5.78 -13.67
C ARG A 88 -13.91 -6.88 -12.66
N TYR A 89 -13.21 -6.62 -11.56
CA TYR A 89 -12.94 -7.65 -10.54
C TYR A 89 -14.03 -7.77 -9.47
N ARG A 90 -15.10 -6.99 -9.56
CA ARG A 90 -16.17 -6.96 -8.54
C ARG A 90 -16.99 -8.25 -8.48
N HIS A 91 -16.97 -9.06 -9.53
CA HIS A 91 -17.60 -10.39 -9.55
C HIS A 91 -16.71 -11.51 -8.96
N TRP A 92 -15.47 -11.19 -8.58
CA TRP A 92 -14.52 -12.12 -7.93
C TRP A 92 -14.37 -11.85 -6.42
N LEU A 93 -15.15 -10.93 -5.86
CA LEU A 93 -15.22 -10.60 -4.43
C LEU A 93 -16.60 -10.98 -3.90
#